data_AF-A0A7W5J1R6-F1
#
_entry.id   AF-A0A7W5J1R6-F1
#
_cell.length_a   1.000
_cell.length_b   1.000
_cell.length_c   1.000
_cell.angle_alpha   90.00
_cell.angle_beta   90.00
_cell.angle_gamma   90.00
#
_symmetry.space_group_name_H-M   'P 1'
#
loop_
_entity.id
_entity.type
_entity.pdbx_description
1 polymer ?
#
loop_
_entity_poly.entity_id
_entity_poly.type
_entity_poly.pdbx_seq_one_letter_code
_entity_poly.pdbx_strand_id
1 'polypeptide(L)'
;MKVAVRAYRILFPMENFRKDWSQDAELFKIHGDGMGIPLGGYKNPGEDGGVVGFFEAGVAWRDGERVVKVKYSDLAEVELPNEKESKSLVLVSKDGRRDQLPVQGYKEKFFDSMTFLRFFLRVMDDLKEG
;
A
#
# COMPACT_ATOMS: atom_id res chain seq x y z
N MET A 1 -11.01 -11.00 9.64
CA MET A 1 -11.25 -9.63 10.18
C MET A 1 -11.13 -8.62 9.03
N LYS A 2 -11.88 -7.51 9.00
CA LYS A 2 -11.90 -6.59 7.83
C LYS A 2 -10.58 -5.80 7.70
N VAL A 3 -10.02 -5.71 6.50
CA VAL A 3 -8.77 -4.98 6.16
C VAL A 3 -8.72 -3.57 6.75
N ALA A 4 -9.86 -2.87 6.81
CA ALA A 4 -10.00 -1.56 7.45
C ALA A 4 -9.47 -1.52 8.89
N VAL A 5 -9.67 -2.59 9.68
CA VAL A 5 -9.16 -2.68 11.06
C VAL A 5 -7.64 -2.78 11.08
N ARG A 6 -7.04 -3.50 10.11
CA ARG A 6 -5.59 -3.59 9.97
C ARG A 6 -5.00 -2.24 9.57
N ALA A 7 -5.61 -1.55 8.61
CA ALA A 7 -5.18 -0.22 8.20
C ALA A 7 -5.23 0.77 9.37
N TYR A 8 -6.33 0.77 10.13
CA TYR A 8 -6.48 1.63 11.32
C TYR A 8 -5.40 1.37 12.38
N ARG A 9 -5.05 0.10 12.63
CA ARG A 9 -4.09 -0.25 13.68
C ARG A 9 -2.63 -0.09 13.28
N ILE A 10 -2.32 -0.29 11.99
CA ILE A 10 -0.93 -0.39 11.51
C ILE A 10 -0.53 0.85 10.72
N LEU A 11 -1.37 1.31 9.79
CA LEU A 11 -1.01 2.38 8.86
C LEU A 11 -1.36 3.78 9.39
N PHE A 12 -2.50 3.94 10.07
CA PHE A 12 -2.93 5.27 10.54
C PHE A 12 -1.99 5.95 11.55
N PRO A 13 -1.24 5.22 12.41
CA PRO A 13 -0.24 5.83 13.26
C PRO A 13 0.94 6.45 12.48
N MET A 14 1.11 6.14 11.19
CA MET A 14 2.21 6.68 10.39
C MET A 14 2.00 8.17 10.09
N GLU A 15 3.07 8.95 10.22
CA GLU A 15 3.01 10.42 10.15
C GLU A 15 2.48 10.95 8.82
N ASN A 16 2.75 10.27 7.72
CA ASN A 16 2.37 10.63 6.35
C ASN A 16 1.21 9.78 5.78
N PHE A 17 0.55 9.00 6.63
CA PHE A 17 -0.73 8.39 6.28
C PHE A 17 -1.88 9.33 6.65
N ARG A 18 -2.80 9.56 5.70
CA ARG A 18 -3.96 10.45 5.87
C ARG A 18 -5.21 9.80 5.29
N LYS A 19 -6.35 10.10 5.91
CA LYS A 19 -7.68 9.81 5.33
C LYS A 19 -8.13 10.84 4.30
N ASP A 20 -7.34 11.89 4.10
CA ASP A 20 -7.62 12.94 3.15
C ASP A 20 -7.20 12.50 1.75
N TRP A 21 -8.18 12.42 0.86
CA TRP A 21 -8.03 11.96 -0.53
C TRP A 21 -7.77 13.10 -1.51
N SER A 22 -7.75 14.34 -1.04
CA SER A 22 -7.53 15.53 -1.89
C SER A 22 -6.15 15.58 -2.55
N GLN A 23 -5.18 14.83 -2.01
CA GLN A 23 -3.80 14.82 -2.51
C GLN A 23 -3.61 14.08 -3.83
N ASP A 24 -4.51 13.15 -4.19
CA ASP A 24 -4.60 12.55 -5.53
C ASP A 24 -6.02 12.03 -5.77
N ALA A 25 -6.95 12.97 -6.02
CA ALA A 25 -8.36 12.65 -6.19
C ALA A 25 -8.59 11.65 -7.34
N GLU A 26 -7.78 11.70 -8.39
CA GLU A 26 -7.85 10.77 -9.52
C GLU A 26 -7.46 9.33 -9.13
N LEU A 27 -6.42 9.16 -8.32
CA LEU A 27 -6.05 7.85 -7.79
C LEU A 27 -7.20 7.24 -6.96
N PHE A 28 -7.92 8.05 -6.18
CA PHE A 28 -9.00 7.55 -5.34
C PHE A 28 -10.32 7.31 -6.08
N LYS A 29 -10.52 7.86 -7.28
CA LYS A 29 -11.69 7.56 -8.13
C LYS A 29 -11.78 6.09 -8.58
N ILE A 30 -10.69 5.33 -8.48
CA ILE A 30 -10.64 3.90 -8.86
C ILE A 30 -11.41 2.98 -7.90
N HIS A 31 -11.98 3.50 -6.81
CA HIS A 31 -12.77 2.71 -5.85
C HIS A 31 -13.91 1.91 -6.52
N GLY A 32 -14.42 2.38 -7.66
CA GLY A 32 -15.42 1.70 -8.49
C GLY A 32 -14.90 0.48 -9.26
N ASP A 33 -13.59 0.30 -9.40
CA ASP A 33 -12.98 -0.77 -10.21
C ASP A 33 -12.78 -2.09 -9.42
N GLY A 34 -13.68 -2.36 -8.47
CA GLY A 34 -13.58 -3.52 -7.59
C GLY A 34 -12.48 -3.42 -6.52
N MET A 35 -11.98 -2.21 -6.24
CA MET A 35 -11.03 -1.94 -5.15
C MET A 35 -11.74 -1.73 -3.79
N GLY A 36 -13.05 -1.46 -3.80
CA GLY A 36 -13.83 -1.22 -2.59
C GLY A 36 -13.61 0.17 -2.03
N ILE A 37 -14.00 0.39 -0.78
CA ILE A 37 -13.98 1.73 -0.16
C ILE A 37 -12.53 2.19 0.08
N PRO A 38 -12.18 3.46 -0.22
CA PRO A 38 -10.90 4.04 0.17
C PRO A 38 -10.71 4.07 1.69
N LEU A 39 -9.57 3.60 2.17
CA LEU A 39 -9.19 3.60 3.59
C LEU A 39 -8.29 4.80 3.94
N GLY A 40 -7.46 5.23 3.00
CA GLY A 40 -6.56 6.38 3.14
C GLY A 40 -5.37 6.30 2.18
N GLY A 41 -4.51 7.31 2.22
CA GLY A 41 -3.32 7.42 1.38
C GLY A 41 -2.07 7.68 2.21
N TYR A 42 -0.96 7.08 1.77
CA TYR A 42 0.38 7.40 2.23
C TYR A 42 1.08 8.27 1.19
N LYS A 43 1.53 9.46 1.58
CA LYS A 43 2.28 10.38 0.71
C LYS A 43 3.78 10.16 0.92
N ASN A 44 4.48 9.74 -0.13
CA ASN A 44 5.94 9.68 -0.09
C ASN A 44 6.53 11.09 0.14
N PRO A 45 7.72 11.20 0.78
CA PRO A 45 8.40 12.49 0.98
C PRO A 45 8.66 13.23 -0.33
N GLY A 46 8.80 14.55 -0.23
CA GLY A 46 8.99 15.46 -1.37
C GLY A 46 7.68 16.08 -1.84
N GLU A 47 7.77 17.26 -2.43
CA GLU A 47 6.61 18.02 -2.97
C GLU A 47 5.86 17.18 -4.02
N ASP A 48 6.63 16.54 -4.91
CA ASP A 48 6.14 15.63 -5.95
C ASP A 48 6.04 14.15 -5.52
N GLY A 49 6.16 13.87 -4.21
CA GLY A 49 6.17 12.49 -3.72
C GLY A 49 4.91 11.71 -4.13
N GLY A 50 5.04 10.53 -4.74
CA GLY A 50 3.87 9.74 -5.15
C GLY A 50 2.98 9.33 -3.99
N VAL A 51 1.66 9.24 -4.22
CA VAL A 51 0.70 8.72 -3.25
C VAL A 51 0.47 7.23 -3.44
N VAL A 52 0.48 6.49 -2.34
CA VAL A 52 -0.01 5.11 -2.28
C VAL A 52 -1.38 5.10 -1.63
N GLY A 53 -2.41 4.78 -2.40
CA GLY A 53 -3.79 4.64 -1.96
C GLY A 53 -4.08 3.23 -1.45
N PHE A 54 -4.71 3.15 -0.28
CA PHE A 54 -5.16 1.91 0.34
C PHE A 54 -6.69 1.83 0.31
N PHE A 55 -7.22 0.67 -0.07
CA PHE A 55 -8.64 0.39 -0.23
C PHE A 55 -8.98 -0.92 0.47
N GLU A 56 -10.27 -1.23 0.63
CA GLU A 56 -10.70 -2.47 1.28
C GLU A 56 -10.19 -3.74 0.58
N ALA A 57 -10.13 -3.74 -0.76
CA ALA A 57 -9.75 -4.91 -1.54
C ALA A 57 -8.30 -4.88 -2.04
N GLY A 58 -7.58 -3.76 -1.92
CA GLY A 58 -6.23 -3.67 -2.45
C GLY A 58 -5.50 -2.35 -2.22
N VAL A 59 -4.38 -2.20 -2.90
CA VAL A 59 -3.53 -1.01 -2.91
C VAL A 59 -3.36 -0.51 -4.35
N ALA A 60 -3.20 0.80 -4.51
CA ALA A 60 -2.91 1.41 -5.80
C ALA A 60 -1.94 2.58 -5.68
N TRP A 61 -1.18 2.84 -6.73
CA TRP A 61 -0.27 3.98 -6.84
C TRP A 61 -0.05 4.34 -8.31
N ARG A 62 0.59 5.48 -8.55
CA ARG A 62 1.03 5.87 -9.89
C ARG A 62 2.47 5.44 -10.15
N ASP A 63 2.69 4.86 -11.31
CA ASP A 63 4.00 4.58 -11.88
C ASP A 63 4.08 5.30 -13.23
N GLY A 64 4.69 6.49 -13.23
CA GLY A 64 4.57 7.45 -14.34
C GLY A 64 3.10 7.85 -14.57
N GLU A 65 2.63 7.71 -15.82
CA GLU A 65 1.25 8.00 -16.19
C GLU A 65 0.27 6.86 -15.86
N ARG A 66 0.78 5.67 -15.54
CA ARG A 66 -0.03 4.48 -15.28
C ARG A 66 -0.46 4.42 -13.82
N VAL A 67 -1.72 4.03 -13.59
CA VAL A 67 -2.18 3.61 -12.26
C VAL A 67 -1.97 2.10 -12.12
N VAL A 68 -1.15 1.70 -11.16
CA VAL A 68 -0.95 0.30 -10.77
C VAL A 68 -1.96 -0.05 -9.68
N LYS A 69 -2.62 -1.21 -9.81
CA LYS A 69 -3.63 -1.70 -8.87
C LYS A 69 -3.30 -3.15 -8.52
N VAL A 70 -3.27 -3.45 -7.24
CA VAL A 70 -2.98 -4.80 -6.74
C VAL A 70 -4.02 -5.16 -5.68
N LYS A 71 -4.80 -6.20 -5.93
CA LYS A 71 -5.75 -6.74 -4.95
C LYS A 71 -5.02 -7.62 -3.96
N TYR A 72 -5.41 -7.55 -2.69
CA TYR A 72 -4.83 -8.40 -1.65
C TYR A 72 -5.09 -9.89 -1.90
N SER A 73 -6.24 -10.22 -2.51
CA SER A 73 -6.58 -11.60 -2.91
C SER A 73 -5.64 -12.19 -3.95
N ASP A 74 -4.95 -11.34 -4.71
CA ASP A 74 -4.14 -11.75 -5.86
C ASP A 74 -2.67 -11.88 -5.46
N LEU A 75 -2.30 -11.46 -4.24
CA LEU A 75 -0.94 -11.58 -3.71
C LEU A 75 -0.62 -13.02 -3.32
N ALA A 76 0.57 -13.45 -3.71
CA ALA A 76 1.21 -14.67 -3.24
C ALA A 76 2.25 -14.37 -2.15
N GLU A 77 3.03 -13.31 -2.33
CA GLU A 77 4.13 -12.93 -1.44
C GLU A 77 4.36 -11.41 -1.44
N VAL A 78 4.94 -10.89 -0.35
CA VAL A 78 5.46 -9.52 -0.28
C VAL A 78 6.88 -9.55 0.26
N GLU A 79 7.80 -8.94 -0.48
CA GLU A 79 9.23 -8.93 -0.16
C GLU A 79 9.71 -7.51 0.16
N LEU A 80 10.69 -7.42 1.05
CA LEU A 80 11.40 -6.19 1.38
C LEU A 80 12.82 -6.24 0.78
N PRO A 81 13.03 -5.73 -0.44
CA PRO A 81 14.34 -5.77 -1.08
C PRO A 81 15.32 -4.88 -0.30
N ASN A 82 16.58 -5.29 -0.15
CA ASN A 82 17.64 -4.50 0.50
C ASN A 82 17.38 -4.17 1.99
N GLU A 83 16.51 -4.91 2.67
CA GLU A 83 16.27 -4.84 4.11
C GLU A 83 16.14 -3.39 4.65
N LYS A 84 17.17 -2.91 5.37
CA LYS A 84 17.21 -1.62 6.06
C LYS A 84 17.29 -0.41 5.13
N GLU A 85 17.78 -0.61 3.92
CA GLU A 85 17.92 0.46 2.92
C GLU A 85 16.74 0.51 1.94
N SER A 86 15.70 -0.30 2.19
CA SER A 86 14.60 -0.43 1.27
C SER A 86 13.73 0.82 1.18
N LYS A 87 13.51 1.27 -0.06
CA LYS A 87 12.59 2.37 -0.41
C LYS A 87 11.32 1.87 -1.12
N SER A 88 11.07 0.57 -1.07
CA SER A 88 9.98 -0.06 -1.80
C SER A 88 9.67 -1.44 -1.25
N LEU A 89 8.46 -1.93 -1.51
CA LEU A 89 8.15 -3.35 -1.36
C LEU A 89 7.99 -3.98 -2.74
N VAL A 90 8.32 -5.26 -2.87
CA VAL A 90 7.96 -6.04 -4.05
C VAL A 90 6.70 -6.83 -3.71
N LEU A 91 5.63 -6.58 -4.46
CA LEU A 91 4.38 -7.31 -4.38
C LEU A 91 4.39 -8.40 -5.45
N VAL A 92 4.39 -9.66 -5.03
CA VAL A 92 4.39 -10.81 -5.94
C VAL A 92 2.97 -11.35 -6.02
N SER A 93 2.39 -11.31 -7.22
CA SER A 93 1.07 -11.83 -7.52
C SER A 93 1.11 -13.35 -7.74
N LYS A 94 -0.03 -14.03 -7.57
CA LYS A 94 -0.18 -15.49 -7.76
C LYS A 94 0.14 -15.98 -9.17
N ASP A 95 0.08 -15.09 -10.16
CA ASP A 95 0.48 -15.35 -11.56
C ASP A 95 1.99 -15.14 -11.79
N GLY A 96 2.75 -14.79 -10.75
CA GLY A 96 4.19 -14.51 -10.80
C GLY A 96 4.54 -13.06 -11.16
N ARG A 97 3.56 -12.18 -11.40
CA ARG A 97 3.83 -10.75 -11.65
C ARG A 97 4.44 -10.09 -10.42
N ARG A 98 5.47 -9.27 -10.62
CA ARG A 98 6.18 -8.54 -9.55
C ARG A 98 5.99 -7.04 -9.75
N ASP A 99 5.27 -6.40 -8.83
CA ASP A 99 5.01 -4.96 -8.84
C ASP A 99 5.83 -4.27 -7.73
N GLN A 100 6.54 -3.18 -8.06
CA GLN A 100 7.32 -2.43 -7.08
C GLN A 100 6.49 -1.29 -6.47
N LEU A 101 6.11 -1.45 -5.21
CA LEU A 101 5.35 -0.47 -4.44
C LEU A 101 6.30 0.58 -3.84
N PRO A 102 6.19 1.87 -4.18
CA PRO A 102 7.08 2.90 -3.65
C PRO A 102 6.76 3.24 -2.19
N VAL A 103 7.77 3.09 -1.31
CA VAL A 103 7.71 3.44 0.12
C VAL A 103 9.03 4.11 0.49
N GLN A 104 9.22 5.35 0.06
CA GLN A 104 10.49 6.06 0.17
C GLN A 104 10.83 6.48 1.60
N GLY A 105 9.82 6.53 2.48
CA GLY A 105 9.94 6.75 3.91
C GLY A 105 10.17 8.20 4.31
N TYR A 106 9.43 8.70 5.31
CA TYR A 106 9.45 10.14 5.65
C TYR A 106 10.64 10.57 6.53
N LYS A 107 10.89 9.87 7.66
CA LYS A 107 12.00 10.18 8.59
C LYS A 107 13.01 9.05 8.72
N GLU A 108 12.53 7.81 8.89
CA GLU A 108 13.34 6.61 8.94
C GLU A 108 12.85 5.63 7.88
N LYS A 109 13.55 5.55 6.75
CA LYS A 109 13.10 4.84 5.54
C LYS A 109 12.69 3.40 5.80
N PHE A 110 13.45 2.73 6.65
CA PHE A 110 13.20 1.35 7.06
C PHE A 110 11.89 1.18 7.83
N PHE A 111 11.50 2.16 8.66
CA PHE A 111 10.34 2.02 9.54
C PHE A 111 9.03 1.97 8.74
N ASP A 112 8.92 2.79 7.70
CA ASP A 112 7.72 2.85 6.86
C ASP A 112 7.58 1.58 6.01
N SER A 113 8.66 1.15 5.35
CA SER A 113 8.68 -0.08 4.54
C SER A 113 8.39 -1.33 5.40
N MET A 114 8.92 -1.38 6.63
CA MET A 114 8.60 -2.44 7.59
C MET A 114 7.15 -2.39 8.08
N THR A 115 6.60 -1.19 8.28
CA THR A 115 5.20 -1.03 8.69
C THR A 115 4.25 -1.49 7.58
N PHE A 116 4.57 -1.17 6.33
CA PHE A 116 3.84 -1.68 5.18
C PHE A 116 3.97 -3.19 5.07
N LEU A 117 5.18 -3.76 5.20
CA LEU A 117 5.39 -5.20 5.18
C LEU A 117 4.51 -5.91 6.22
N ARG A 118 4.51 -5.42 7.47
CA ARG A 118 3.66 -5.95 8.55
C ARG A 118 2.17 -5.87 8.20
N PHE A 119 1.74 -4.77 7.59
CA PHE A 119 0.36 -4.62 7.13
C PHE A 119 0.00 -5.68 6.08
N PHE A 120 0.80 -5.84 5.03
CA PHE A 120 0.53 -6.81 3.96
C PHE A 120 0.54 -8.24 4.47
N LEU A 121 1.57 -8.63 5.24
CA LEU A 121 1.64 -9.96 5.83
C LEU A 121 0.38 -10.26 6.65
N ARG A 122 -0.06 -9.31 7.48
CA ARG A 122 -1.23 -9.53 8.32
C ARG A 122 -2.54 -9.60 7.53
N VAL A 123 -2.68 -8.81 6.47
CA VAL A 123 -3.85 -8.89 5.57
C VAL A 123 -3.86 -10.23 4.83
N MET A 124 -2.71 -10.68 4.33
CA MET A 124 -2.60 -11.96 3.64
C MET A 124 -2.89 -13.15 4.56
N ASP A 125 -2.43 -13.11 5.81
CA ASP A 125 -2.74 -14.14 6.81
C ASP A 125 -4.24 -14.17 7.12
N ASP A 126 -4.87 -13.01 7.33
CA ASP A 126 -6.31 -12.92 7.57
C ASP A 126 -7.14 -13.48 6.39
N LEU A 127 -6.62 -13.43 5.16
CA LEU A 127 -7.26 -13.99 3.96
C LEU A 127 -7.05 -15.51 3.81
N LYS A 128 -6.04 -16.09 4.46
CA LYS A 128 -5.83 -17.55 4.49
C LYS A 128 -6.67 -18.23 5.56
N GLU A 129 -6.94 -17.53 6.65
CA GLU A 129 -7.71 -18.02 7.80
C GLU A 129 -9.24 -17.86 7.64
N GLY A 130 -9.71 -17.11 6.64
CA GLY A 130 -11.12 -16.82 6.37
C GLY A 130 -11.66 -17.57 5.17
#